data_AF-A0A847A7J1-F1
#
_entry.id   AF-A0A847A7J1-F1
#
_cell.length_a   1.000
_cell.length_b   1.000
_cell.length_c   1.000
_cell.angle_alpha   90.00
_cell.angle_beta   90.00
_cell.angle_gamma   90.00
#
_symmetry.space_group_name_H-M   'P 1'
#
loop_
_entity.id
_entity.type
_entity.pdbx_description
1 polymer ?
#
loop_
_entity_poly.entity_id
_entity_poly.type
_entity_poly.pdbx_seq_one_letter_code
_entity_poly.pdbx_strand_id
1 'polypeptide(L)'
;MREIVRVNFLALHLHGQRLARKAVEVAFAERLIAVWQDDGPTSHAAIVSIDRFFEVFSSFLVEPDEVWLRPLLLRLQAGDEPIALQTAAIAAYRMTHGVEPEVKAWQVTRDELVANSQRRRGAQ
;
A
#
# COMPACT_ATOMS: atom_id res chain seq x y z
N MET A 1 15.27 22.37 1.45
CA MET A 1 14.81 21.75 0.19
C MET A 1 14.42 20.33 0.53
N ARG A 2 13.18 19.89 0.32
CA ARG A 2 12.75 18.51 0.64
C ARG A 2 13.30 17.58 -0.44
N GLU A 3 14.07 16.58 -0.04
CA GLU A 3 14.58 15.55 -0.97
C GLU A 3 13.42 14.65 -1.39
N ILE A 4 13.23 14.48 -2.70
CA ILE A 4 12.23 13.57 -3.28
C ILE A 4 12.93 12.28 -3.70
N VAL A 5 12.44 11.15 -3.22
CA VAL A 5 12.92 9.81 -3.55
C VAL A 5 11.84 9.04 -4.31
N ARG A 6 12.25 8.14 -5.21
CA ARG A 6 11.33 7.22 -5.89
C ARG A 6 11.24 5.92 -5.09
N VAL A 7 10.02 5.49 -4.81
CA VAL A 7 9.73 4.22 -4.12
C VAL A 7 8.81 3.39 -5.00
N ASN A 8 9.08 2.09 -5.07
CA ASN A 8 8.30 1.15 -5.86
C ASN A 8 7.18 0.54 -5.03
N PHE A 9 5.96 0.67 -5.52
CA PHE A 9 4.75 0.11 -4.93
C PHE A 9 4.22 -1.01 -5.82
N LEU A 10 3.75 -2.08 -5.18
CA LEU A 10 3.06 -3.17 -5.85
C LEU A 10 1.56 -2.85 -5.89
N ALA A 11 0.98 -2.75 -7.07
CA ALA A 11 -0.45 -2.48 -7.25
C ALA A 11 -1.26 -3.74 -6.92
N LEU A 12 -1.80 -3.81 -5.70
CA LEU A 12 -2.38 -5.01 -5.10
C LEU A 12 -3.91 -4.98 -4.99
N HIS A 13 -4.54 -3.83 -5.26
CA HIS A 13 -5.98 -3.70 -5.28
C HIS A 13 -6.40 -2.65 -6.31
N LEU A 14 -7.42 -2.97 -7.10
CA LEU A 14 -8.10 -2.07 -8.02
C LEU A 14 -9.58 -2.39 -8.00
N HIS A 15 -10.39 -1.57 -7.34
CA HIS A 15 -11.83 -1.71 -7.32
C HIS A 15 -12.49 -0.44 -7.84
N GLY A 16 -13.40 -0.58 -8.80
CA GLY A 16 -14.20 0.56 -9.22
C GLY A 16 -15.20 0.25 -10.32
N GLN A 17 -16.37 0.86 -10.21
CA GLN A 17 -17.27 1.00 -11.35
C GLN A 17 -16.80 2.18 -12.23
N ARG A 18 -17.39 2.33 -13.41
CA ARG A 18 -17.02 3.31 -14.46
C ARG A 18 -16.83 4.76 -13.97
N LEU A 19 -17.33 5.12 -12.78
CA LEU A 19 -17.34 6.48 -12.21
C LEU A 19 -16.56 6.66 -10.88
N ALA A 20 -16.09 5.59 -10.23
CA ALA A 20 -15.28 5.72 -9.01
C ALA A 20 -14.35 4.51 -8.85
N ARG A 21 -13.03 4.75 -8.95
CA ARG A 21 -11.99 3.71 -8.79
C ARG A 21 -11.16 4.00 -7.57
N LYS A 22 -10.96 3.00 -6.72
CA LYS A 22 -10.05 3.02 -5.59
C LYS A 22 -8.97 1.99 -5.80
N ALA A 23 -7.79 2.27 -5.28
CA ALA A 23 -6.69 1.33 -5.32
C ALA A 23 -5.85 1.41 -4.05
N VAL A 24 -5.22 0.28 -3.75
CA VAL A 24 -4.24 0.13 -2.69
C VAL A 24 -2.99 -0.48 -3.31
N GLU A 25 -1.87 0.21 -3.14
CA GLU A 25 -0.56 -0.21 -3.61
C GLU A 25 0.41 -0.22 -2.41
N VAL A 26 1.31 -1.20 -2.36
CA VAL A 26 2.12 -1.45 -1.14
C VAL A 26 3.60 -1.47 -1.48
N ALA A 27 4.38 -0.66 -0.78
CA ALA A 27 5.84 -0.71 -0.78
C ALA A 27 6.29 -1.47 0.48
N PHE A 28 6.57 -2.77 0.32
CA PHE A 28 6.82 -3.68 1.44
C PHE A 28 8.07 -3.31 2.23
N ALA A 29 9.19 -3.01 1.55
CA ALA A 29 10.47 -2.70 2.19
C ALA A 29 10.38 -1.43 3.04
N GLU A 30 9.68 -0.42 2.52
CA GLU A 30 9.47 0.88 3.16
C GLU A 30 8.28 0.88 4.13
N ARG A 31 7.46 -0.18 4.11
CA ARG A 31 6.24 -0.34 4.90
C ARG A 31 5.26 0.82 4.69
N LEU A 32 5.10 1.23 3.44
CA LEU A 32 4.21 2.29 3.01
C LEU A 32 3.04 1.74 2.20
N ILE A 33 1.94 2.47 2.25
CA ILE A 33 0.76 2.20 1.43
C ILE A 33 0.46 3.46 0.62
N ALA A 34 0.42 3.32 -0.70
CA ALA A 34 -0.17 4.32 -1.57
C ALA A 34 -1.64 3.98 -1.75
N VAL A 35 -2.49 4.96 -1.50
CA VAL A 35 -3.93 4.89 -1.75
C VAL A 35 -4.29 5.95 -2.77
N TRP A 36 -5.16 5.60 -3.70
CA TRP A 36 -5.75 6.61 -4.58
C TRP A 36 -7.19 6.29 -4.90
N GLN A 37 -7.96 7.35 -5.10
CA GLN A 37 -9.35 7.33 -5.51
C GLN A 37 -9.51 8.27 -6.69
N ASP A 38 -10.03 7.75 -7.78
CA ASP A 38 -10.43 8.51 -8.95
C ASP A 38 -11.97 8.53 -9.02
N ASP A 39 -12.57 9.67 -8.72
CA ASP A 39 -14.02 9.93 -8.81
C ASP A 39 -14.36 10.96 -9.92
N GLY A 40 -13.43 11.18 -10.85
CA GLY A 40 -13.56 12.15 -11.94
C GLY A 40 -12.82 13.46 -11.64
N PRO A 41 -13.50 14.60 -11.47
CA PRO A 41 -12.84 15.91 -11.32
C PRO A 41 -12.04 16.07 -10.02
N THR A 42 -12.22 15.18 -9.04
CA THR A 42 -11.57 15.25 -7.73
C THR A 42 -10.80 13.97 -7.41
N SER A 43 -9.81 13.61 -8.24
CA SER A 43 -8.92 12.49 -7.91
C SER A 43 -8.09 12.81 -6.65
N HIS A 44 -8.04 11.88 -5.71
CA HIS A 44 -7.27 11.96 -4.47
C HIS A 44 -6.22 10.86 -4.44
N ALA A 45 -4.98 11.19 -4.05
CA ALA A 45 -3.90 10.23 -3.89
C ALA A 45 -3.07 10.58 -2.65
N ALA A 46 -2.67 9.57 -1.89
CA ALA A 46 -1.85 9.74 -0.69
C ALA A 46 -0.91 8.56 -0.49
N ILE A 47 0.26 8.84 0.09
CA ILE A 47 1.18 7.83 0.59
C ILE A 47 1.18 7.91 2.10
N VAL A 48 0.87 6.81 2.76
CA VAL A 48 0.64 6.76 4.20
C VAL A 48 1.37 5.59 4.85
N SER A 49 1.53 5.66 6.16
CA SER A 49 1.97 4.51 6.96
C SER A 49 0.87 3.45 7.00
N ILE A 50 1.26 2.21 7.32
CA ILE A 50 0.28 1.12 7.52
C ILE A 50 -0.71 1.45 8.64
N ASP A 51 -0.25 2.08 9.73
CA ASP A 51 -1.13 2.49 10.83
C ASP A 51 -2.19 3.49 10.36
N ARG A 52 -1.76 4.52 9.61
CA ARG A 52 -2.64 5.57 9.10
C ARG A 52 -3.61 5.02 8.05
N PHE A 53 -3.17 4.03 7.28
CA PHE A 53 -4.05 3.30 6.38
C PHE A 53 -5.19 2.63 7.13
N PHE A 54 -4.90 1.86 8.18
CA PHE A 54 -5.96 1.20 8.94
C PHE A 54 -6.89 2.20 9.65
N GLU A 55 -6.35 3.32 10.13
CA GLU A 55 -7.10 4.39 10.79
C GLU A 55 -8.09 5.10 9.85
N VAL A 56 -7.67 5.40 8.61
CA VAL A 56 -8.42 6.33 7.72
C VAL A 56 -8.89 5.71 6.41
N PHE A 57 -8.11 4.79 5.86
CA PHE A 57 -8.30 4.26 4.52
C PHE A 57 -8.66 2.77 4.49
N SER A 58 -8.96 2.16 5.64
CA SER A 58 -9.28 0.72 5.71
C SER A 58 -10.49 0.33 4.85
N SER A 59 -11.40 1.28 4.58
CA SER A 59 -12.54 1.11 3.67
C SER A 59 -12.16 1.01 2.17
N PHE A 60 -10.89 1.21 1.83
CA PHE A 60 -10.35 0.96 0.49
C PHE A 60 -10.06 -0.52 0.27
N LEU A 61 -9.98 -1.33 1.32
CA LEU A 61 -10.00 -2.79 1.19
C LEU A 61 -11.45 -3.24 1.20
N VAL A 62 -11.87 -3.82 0.10
CA VAL A 62 -13.19 -4.43 -0.07
C VAL A 62 -13.02 -5.84 -0.60
N GLU A 63 -14.03 -6.68 -0.41
CA GLU A 63 -14.03 -8.01 -1.01
C GLU A 63 -13.96 -7.95 -2.54
N PRO A 64 -13.26 -8.90 -3.19
CA PRO A 64 -12.62 -10.08 -2.60
C PRO A 64 -11.21 -9.82 -2.03
N ASP A 65 -10.61 -8.66 -2.30
CA ASP A 65 -9.19 -8.42 -2.02
C ASP A 65 -8.88 -8.24 -0.54
N GLU A 66 -9.85 -7.74 0.23
CA GLU A 66 -9.75 -7.65 1.67
C GLU A 66 -9.34 -8.97 2.34
N VAL A 67 -9.87 -10.10 1.86
CA VAL A 67 -9.70 -11.43 2.47
C VAL A 67 -8.23 -11.85 2.50
N TRP A 68 -7.46 -11.53 1.45
CA TRP A 68 -6.07 -11.95 1.34
C TRP A 68 -5.08 -10.83 1.64
N LEU A 69 -5.42 -9.57 1.35
CA LEU A 69 -4.51 -8.44 1.51
C LEU A 69 -4.47 -7.94 2.96
N ARG A 70 -5.61 -7.87 3.65
CA ARG A 70 -5.68 -7.37 5.05
C ARG A 70 -4.76 -8.17 5.99
N PRO A 71 -4.75 -9.52 5.99
CA PRO A 71 -3.84 -10.28 6.85
C PRO A 71 -2.36 -10.02 6.57
N LEU A 72 -1.98 -9.83 5.30
CA LEU A 72 -0.60 -9.52 4.92
C LEU A 72 -0.17 -8.14 5.42
N LEU A 73 -1.06 -7.14 5.31
CA LEU A 73 -0.81 -5.79 5.82
C LEU A 73 -0.69 -5.75 7.35
N LEU A 74 -1.50 -6.53 8.07
CA LEU A 74 -1.38 -6.65 9.53
C LEU A 74 -0.06 -7.29 9.95
N ARG A 75 0.42 -8.31 9.22
CA ARG A 75 1.75 -8.90 9.46
C ARG A 75 2.88 -7.91 9.14
N LEU A 76 2.74 -7.16 8.05
CA LEU A 76 3.67 -6.08 7.71
C LEU A 76 3.67 -4.99 8.79
N GLN A 77 2.51 -4.70 9.38
CA GLN A 77 2.39 -3.82 10.54
C GLN A 77 3.11 -4.41 11.76
N ALA A 78 2.94 -5.70 12.04
CA ALA A 78 3.53 -6.35 13.21
C ALA A 78 5.07 -6.37 13.20
N GLY A 79 5.72 -6.42 12.03
CA GLY A 79 7.18 -6.54 12.00
C GLY A 79 7.72 -7.55 11.01
N ASP A 80 6.88 -8.43 10.50
CA ASP A 80 7.26 -9.53 9.62
C ASP A 80 8.10 -9.07 8.42
N GLU A 81 8.89 -10.02 7.92
CA GLU A 81 9.90 -9.76 6.89
C GLU A 81 9.27 -9.31 5.56
N PRO A 82 9.58 -8.09 5.09
CA PRO A 82 9.01 -7.53 3.86
C PRO A 82 9.13 -8.40 2.62
N ILE A 83 10.29 -9.02 2.36
CA ILE A 83 10.51 -9.79 1.12
C ILE A 83 9.59 -11.03 1.09
N ALA A 84 9.45 -11.70 2.24
CA ALA A 84 8.58 -12.86 2.37
C ALA A 84 7.10 -12.48 2.17
N LEU A 85 6.67 -11.36 2.75
CA LEU A 85 5.31 -10.85 2.60
C LEU A 85 5.01 -10.36 1.18
N GLN A 86 5.97 -9.72 0.52
CA GLN A 86 5.83 -9.30 -0.88
C GLN A 86 5.64 -10.52 -1.79
N THR A 87 6.44 -11.57 -1.58
CA THR A 87 6.31 -12.83 -2.32
C THR A 87 4.94 -13.47 -2.11
N ALA A 88 4.45 -13.50 -0.86
CA ALA A 88 3.12 -14.00 -0.55
C ALA A 88 2.00 -13.17 -1.18
N ALA A 89 2.15 -11.84 -1.19
CA ALA A 89 1.18 -10.93 -1.82
C ALA A 89 1.10 -11.14 -3.34
N ILE A 90 2.23 -11.30 -4.02
CA ILE A 90 2.26 -11.61 -5.47
C ILE A 90 1.54 -12.94 -5.74
N ALA A 91 1.82 -13.97 -4.94
CA ALA A 91 1.17 -15.28 -5.09
C ALA A 91 -0.36 -15.19 -4.89
N ALA A 92 -0.80 -14.53 -3.82
CA ALA A 92 -2.23 -14.34 -3.53
C ALA A 92 -2.95 -13.51 -4.61
N TYR A 93 -2.30 -12.44 -5.08
CA TYR A 93 -2.83 -11.62 -6.17
C TYR A 93 -2.99 -12.44 -7.45
N ARG A 94 -1.97 -13.24 -7.84
CA ARG A 94 -2.06 -14.12 -9.01
C ARG A 94 -3.16 -15.16 -8.89
N MET A 95 -3.34 -15.76 -7.71
CA MET A 95 -4.42 -16.72 -7.48
C MET A 95 -5.81 -16.09 -7.63
N THR A 96 -5.95 -14.81 -7.24
CA THR A 96 -7.22 -14.08 -7.27
C THR A 96 -7.52 -13.52 -8.67
N HIS A 97 -6.52 -12.99 -9.35
CA HIS A 97 -6.68 -12.18 -10.57
C HIS A 97 -6.13 -12.84 -11.84
N GLY A 98 -5.40 -13.95 -11.73
CA GLY A 98 -4.83 -14.69 -12.86
C GLY A 98 -3.60 -14.02 -13.52
N VAL A 99 -3.19 -12.85 -13.04
CA VAL A 99 -2.06 -12.07 -13.58
C VAL A 99 -1.14 -11.59 -12.45
N GLU A 100 0.08 -11.19 -12.79
CA GLU A 100 0.98 -10.56 -11.82
C GLU A 100 0.56 -9.11 -11.54
N PRO A 101 0.71 -8.62 -10.29
CA PRO A 101 0.48 -7.22 -9.98
C PRO A 101 1.54 -6.32 -10.62
N GLU A 102 1.11 -5.14 -11.07
CA GLU A 102 2.01 -4.14 -11.64
C GLU A 102 2.89 -3.49 -10.56
N VAL A 103 4.13 -3.13 -10.91
CA VAL A 103 4.99 -2.29 -10.06
C VAL A 103 4.93 -0.85 -10.56
N LYS A 104 4.59 0.08 -9.66
CA LYS A 104 4.52 1.52 -9.95
C LYS A 104 5.47 2.32 -9.08
N ALA A 105 6.17 3.27 -9.69
CA ALA A 105 7.06 4.16 -8.96
C ALA A 105 6.33 5.43 -8.53
N TRP A 106 6.33 5.72 -7.23
CA TRP A 106 5.78 6.95 -6.66
C TRP A 106 6.91 7.84 -6.12
N GLN A 107 6.65 9.15 -6.12
CA GLN A 107 7.54 10.12 -5.49
C GLN A 107 7.14 10.30 -4.03
N VAL A 108 8.10 10.11 -3.12
CA VAL A 108 7.93 10.25 -1.68
C VAL A 108 8.95 11.27 -1.18
N THR A 109 8.60 12.12 -0.23
CA THR A 109 9.63 12.94 0.42
C THR A 109 10.47 12.08 1.36
N ARG A 110 11.77 12.35 1.45
CA ARG A 110 12.64 11.60 2.35
C ARG A 110 12.20 11.73 3.82
N ASP A 111 11.64 12.88 4.21
CA ASP A 111 11.11 13.08 5.56
C ASP A 111 9.98 12.11 5.89
N GLU A 112 9.08 11.83 4.93
CA GLU A 112 8.01 10.83 5.09
C GLU A 112 8.58 9.42 5.23
N LEU A 113 9.60 9.09 4.44
CA LEU A 113 10.29 7.79 4.51
C LEU A 113 11.00 7.61 5.87
N VAL A 114 11.67 8.66 6.35
CA VAL A 114 12.37 8.66 7.65
C VAL A 114 11.37 8.59 8.81
N ALA A 115 10.30 9.38 8.78
CA ALA A 115 9.28 9.37 9.82
C ALA A 115 8.65 7.97 9.98
N ASN A 116 8.39 7.27 8.87
CA ASN A 116 7.83 5.93 8.89
C ASN A 116 8.84 4.86 9.35
N SER A 117 10.12 5.02 9.06
CA SER A 117 11.17 4.13 9.56
C SER A 117 11.54 4.37 11.04
N GLN A 118 11.42 5.61 11.54
CA GLN A 118 11.81 5.99 12.91
C GLN A 118 10.73 5.72 13.97
N ARG A 119 9.43 5.82 13.65
CA ARG A 119 8.33 5.51 14.60
C ARG A 119 8.44 4.11 15.24
N ARG A 120 9.20 3.19 14.63
CA ARG A 120 9.45 1.85 15.19
C ARG A 120 10.68 1.72 16.08
N ARG A 121 11.68 2.60 16.00
CA ARG A 121 12.86 2.51 16.88
C ARG A 121 12.56 2.99 18.30
N GLY A 122 11.50 3.78 18.48
CA GLY A 122 11.06 4.27 19.79
C GLY A 122 9.99 3.40 20.48
N ALA A 123 9.59 2.27 19.87
CA ALA A 123 8.59 1.35 20.40
C ALA A 123 9.20 0.00 20.84
N GLN A 124 10.54 -0.06 21.00
CA GLN A 124 11.28 -1.21 21.53
C GLN A 124 11.72 -0.94 22.97
#